data_AF-A0A812TPV6-F1
#
_entry.id   AF-A0A812TPV6-F1
#
_cell.length_a   1.000
_cell.length_b   1.000
_cell.length_c   1.000
_cell.angle_alpha   90.00
_cell.angle_beta   90.00
_cell.angle_gamma   90.00
#
_symmetry.space_group_name_H-M   'P 1'
#
loop_
_entity.id
_entity.type
_entity.pdbx_description
1 polymer ?
#
loop_
_entity_poly.entity_id
_entity_poly.type
_entity_poly.pdbx_seq_one_letter_code
_entity_poly.pdbx_strand_id
1 'polypeptide(L)'
;MLTTLCDGSRSSSLPPGSGDEPSDSVEEALGIFCGLLGSCAQHVLSPRCRLACIGMMELLVPFSSQDTILEQIVPYSHVLMTDPVAKVRAKALQVLGCALTAVVLASLAAEKSYVGAEGLMAKRRGRAVHMGQLDVMVPTVFSS
;
A
#
# COMPACT_ATOMS: atom_id res chain seq x y z
N MET A 1 -1.88 45.44 -3.89
CA MET A 1 -1.33 45.97 -2.63
C MET A 1 -1.84 45.05 -1.52
N LEU A 2 -1.07 44.24 -0.79
CA LEU A 2 0.34 44.22 -0.43
C LEU A 2 0.97 42.84 -0.71
N THR A 3 2.18 42.87 -1.22
CA THR A 3 3.20 41.80 -1.21
C THR A 3 3.75 41.63 0.20
N THR A 4 3.94 40.39 0.66
CA THR A 4 4.93 40.13 1.72
C THR A 4 5.63 38.79 1.45
N LEU A 5 6.89 38.94 1.06
CA LEU A 5 7.89 37.93 0.84
C LEU A 5 8.28 37.31 2.19
N CYS A 6 8.15 35.99 2.32
CA CYS A 6 8.89 35.22 3.31
C CYS A 6 10.01 34.48 2.59
N ASP A 7 11.10 35.20 2.32
CA ASP A 7 12.37 34.61 1.91
C ASP A 7 13.16 34.29 3.20
N GLY A 8 13.10 33.02 3.60
CA GLY A 8 13.73 32.49 4.80
C GLY A 8 14.78 31.46 4.43
N SER A 9 15.84 31.91 3.77
CA SER A 9 17.04 31.10 3.48
C SER A 9 17.72 30.67 4.79
N ARG A 10 17.31 29.52 5.33
CA ARG A 10 18.05 28.78 6.36
C ARG A 10 18.76 27.61 5.70
N SER A 11 20.03 27.83 5.39
CA SER A 11 20.98 26.79 5.01
C SER A 11 21.30 25.93 6.23
N SER A 12 20.44 24.96 6.53
CA SER A 12 20.74 23.90 7.49
C SER A 12 21.49 22.78 6.75
N SER A 13 22.79 22.65 7.02
CA SER A 13 23.60 21.50 6.67
C SER A 13 23.05 20.25 7.36
N LEU A 14 22.27 19.45 6.63
CA LEU A 14 21.78 18.15 7.10
C LEU A 14 22.95 17.15 7.13
N PRO A 15 23.09 16.35 8.21
CA PRO A 15 24.02 15.24 8.25
C PRO A 15 23.59 14.15 7.24
N PRO A 16 24.51 13.31 6.74
CA PRO A 16 24.18 12.17 5.89
C PRO A 16 23.44 11.12 6.73
N GLY A 17 22.11 11.28 6.81
CA GLY A 17 21.22 10.30 7.41
C GLY A 17 21.14 9.07 6.53
N SER A 18 21.47 7.91 7.12
CA SER A 18 21.20 6.59 6.55
C SER A 18 19.74 6.51 6.11
N GLY A 19 19.53 6.18 4.84
CA GLY A 19 18.23 6.16 4.18
C GLY A 19 17.33 5.02 4.64
N ASP A 20 16.73 5.18 5.82
CA ASP A 20 15.54 4.43 6.21
C ASP A 20 14.31 5.18 5.68
N GLU A 21 13.53 4.47 4.87
CA GLU A 21 12.49 5.03 4.01
C GLU A 21 11.30 5.62 4.77
N PRO A 22 10.71 6.74 4.29
CA PRO A 22 9.55 7.38 4.90
C PRO A 22 8.22 6.64 4.72
N SER A 23 8.20 5.42 4.17
CA SER A 23 6.98 4.74 3.74
C SER A 23 6.02 4.43 4.91
N ASP A 24 6.55 3.94 6.03
CA ASP A 24 5.74 3.52 7.19
C ASP A 24 4.99 4.70 7.83
N SER A 25 5.56 5.91 7.78
CA SER A 25 4.96 7.10 8.39
C SER A 25 3.68 7.54 7.70
N VAL A 26 3.55 7.30 6.40
CA VAL A 26 2.37 7.69 5.62
C VAL A 26 1.23 6.71 5.86
N GLU A 27 1.53 5.41 5.91
CA GLU A 27 0.52 4.39 6.19
C GLU A 27 -0.07 4.55 7.60
N GLU A 28 0.78 4.83 8.59
CA GLU A 28 0.31 5.13 9.95
C GLU A 28 -0.59 6.37 9.98
N ALA A 29 -0.19 7.45 9.29
CA ALA A 29 -1.01 8.66 9.20
C ALA A 29 -2.36 8.40 8.52
N LEU A 30 -2.41 7.57 7.47
CA LEU A 30 -3.65 7.17 6.81
C LEU A 30 -4.53 6.33 7.73
N GLY A 31 -3.96 5.39 8.46
CA GLY A 31 -4.67 4.61 9.47
C GLY A 31 -5.32 5.49 10.54
N ILE A 32 -4.55 6.44 11.10
CA ILE A 32 -5.04 7.43 12.06
C ILE A 32 -6.18 8.27 11.47
N PHE A 33 -6.00 8.76 10.25
CA PHE A 33 -7.00 9.60 9.60
C PHE A 33 -8.31 8.82 9.31
N CYS A 34 -8.21 7.59 8.82
CA CYS A 34 -9.35 6.69 8.63
C CYS A 34 -10.07 6.39 9.96
N GLY A 35 -9.34 6.13 11.04
CA GLY A 35 -9.90 5.94 12.37
C GLY A 35 -10.64 7.18 12.89
N LEU A 36 -10.06 8.37 12.70
CA LEU A 36 -10.71 9.64 13.06
C LEU A 36 -12.00 9.88 12.27
N LEU A 37 -11.98 9.66 10.95
CA LEU A 37 -13.17 9.76 10.11
C LEU A 37 -14.26 8.77 10.51
N GLY A 38 -13.89 7.52 10.79
CA GLY A 38 -14.81 6.48 11.26
C GLY A 38 -15.46 6.85 12.59
N SER A 39 -14.65 7.31 13.55
CA SER A 39 -15.14 7.81 14.84
C SER A 39 -16.08 9.00 14.66
N CYS A 40 -15.73 9.99 13.83
CA CYS A 40 -16.59 11.13 13.53
C CYS A 40 -17.93 10.69 12.91
N ALA A 41 -17.90 9.75 11.96
CA ALA A 41 -19.10 9.24 11.33
C ALA A 41 -20.05 8.51 12.30
N GLN A 42 -19.52 7.85 13.33
CA GLN A 42 -20.31 7.15 14.34
C GLN A 42 -20.97 8.10 15.35
N HIS A 43 -20.28 9.16 15.75
CA HIS A 43 -20.73 10.02 16.85
C HIS A 43 -21.54 11.24 16.37
N VAL A 44 -21.39 11.64 15.10
CA VAL A 44 -22.10 12.81 14.57
C VAL A 44 -23.50 12.43 14.11
N LEU A 45 -24.52 13.11 14.67
CA LEU A 45 -25.92 12.91 14.33
C LEU A 45 -26.30 13.46 12.95
N SER A 46 -25.56 14.45 12.44
CA SER A 46 -25.83 15.09 11.15
C SER A 46 -25.55 14.14 9.99
N PRO A 47 -26.56 13.76 9.17
CA PRO A 47 -26.35 12.88 8.02
C PRO A 47 -25.39 13.47 6.98
N ARG A 48 -25.33 14.80 6.87
CA ARG A 48 -24.42 15.50 5.95
C ARG A 48 -22.96 15.31 6.35
N CYS A 49 -22.66 15.42 7.64
CA CYS A 49 -21.30 15.22 8.16
C CYS A 49 -20.86 13.76 7.99
N ARG A 50 -21.75 12.80 8.26
CA ARG A 50 -21.48 11.37 8.02
C ARG A 50 -21.17 11.08 6.56
N LEU A 51 -21.99 11.62 5.64
CA LEU A 51 -21.74 11.49 4.20
C LEU A 51 -20.39 12.10 3.79
N ALA A 52 -20.00 13.25 4.37
CA ALA A 52 -18.69 13.84 4.12
C ALA A 52 -17.55 12.95 4.63
N CYS A 53 -17.68 12.37 5.83
CA CYS A 53 -16.69 11.44 6.39
C CYS A 53 -16.53 10.19 5.52
N ILE A 54 -17.65 9.58 5.12
CA ILE A 54 -17.64 8.40 4.24
C ILE A 54 -17.07 8.74 2.86
N GLY A 55 -17.39 9.92 2.32
CA GLY A 55 -16.80 10.40 1.07
C GLY A 55 -15.30 10.61 1.16
N MET A 56 -14.79 11.13 2.28
CA MET A 56 -13.34 11.23 2.50
C MET A 56 -12.69 9.85 2.61
N MET A 57 -13.31 8.88 3.32
CA MET A 57 -12.81 7.51 3.37
C MET A 57 -12.72 6.87 1.97
N GLU A 58 -13.72 7.09 1.11
CA GLU A 58 -13.70 6.60 -0.28
C GLU A 58 -12.48 7.09 -1.07
N LEU A 59 -12.09 8.36 -0.89
CA LEU A 59 -10.93 8.94 -1.56
C LEU A 59 -9.60 8.38 -1.05
N LEU A 60 -9.56 7.84 0.17
CA LEU A 60 -8.36 7.31 0.80
C LEU A 60 -8.13 5.82 0.50
N VAL A 61 -9.18 5.09 0.12
CA VAL A 61 -9.11 3.65 -0.21
C VAL A 61 -7.93 3.32 -1.15
N PRO A 62 -7.69 4.03 -2.28
CA PRO A 62 -6.62 3.68 -3.21
C PRO A 62 -5.20 3.85 -2.65
N PHE A 63 -5.06 4.61 -1.58
CA PHE A 63 -3.78 4.92 -0.94
C PHE A 63 -3.56 4.13 0.36
N SER A 64 -4.60 3.44 0.82
CA SER A 64 -4.58 2.71 2.08
C SER A 64 -3.98 1.32 1.90
N SER A 65 -3.20 0.88 2.88
CA SER A 65 -2.75 -0.50 2.95
C SER A 65 -3.93 -1.47 3.13
N GLN A 66 -3.73 -2.74 2.78
CA GLN A 66 -4.75 -3.78 2.96
C GLN A 66 -5.18 -3.89 4.43
N ASP A 67 -4.25 -3.77 5.37
CA ASP A 67 -4.52 -3.82 6.80
C ASP A 67 -5.39 -2.63 7.24
N THR A 68 -5.05 -1.41 6.80
CA THR A 68 -5.88 -0.22 7.07
C THR A 68 -7.31 -0.38 6.56
N ILE A 69 -7.46 -0.94 5.35
CA ILE A 69 -8.77 -1.19 4.76
C ILE A 69 -9.58 -2.18 5.61
N LEU A 70 -8.97 -3.32 5.96
CA LEU A 70 -9.65 -4.41 6.65
C LEU A 70 -9.94 -4.11 8.12
N GLU A 71 -9.05 -3.40 8.81
CA GLU A 71 -9.16 -3.12 10.24
C GLU A 71 -9.95 -1.85 10.54
N GLN A 72 -9.91 -0.85 9.65
CA GLN A 72 -10.59 0.44 9.87
C GLN A 72 -11.81 0.57 8.96
N ILE A 73 -11.59 0.63 7.63
CA ILE A 73 -12.64 1.04 6.69
C ILE A 73 -13.80 0.04 6.63
N VAL A 74 -13.51 -1.27 6.62
CA VAL A 74 -14.53 -2.32 6.53
C VAL A 74 -15.44 -2.35 7.77
N PRO A 75 -14.92 -2.39 9.02
CA PRO A 75 -15.77 -2.33 10.21
C PRO A 75 -16.64 -1.07 10.28
N TYR A 76 -16.08 0.10 9.96
CA TYR A 76 -16.85 1.35 9.97
C TYR A 76 -17.96 1.35 8.92
N SER A 77 -17.67 0.91 7.69
CA SER A 77 -18.68 0.81 6.64
C SER A 77 -19.79 -0.17 7.03
N HIS A 78 -19.44 -1.31 7.63
CA HIS A 78 -20.40 -2.30 8.10
C HIS A 78 -21.36 -1.73 9.16
N VAL A 79 -20.86 -0.98 10.15
CA VAL A 79 -21.72 -0.32 11.15
C VAL A 79 -22.72 0.63 10.47
N LEU A 80 -22.24 1.43 9.51
CA LEU A 80 -23.06 2.41 8.80
C LEU A 80 -24.09 1.78 7.84
N MET A 81 -24.00 0.48 7.54
CA MET A 81 -25.05 -0.23 6.79
C MET A 81 -26.37 -0.32 7.55
N THR A 82 -26.37 -0.08 8.87
CA THR A 82 -27.58 -0.03 9.69
C THR A 82 -28.07 1.40 9.97
N ASP A 83 -27.45 2.41 9.35
CA ASP A 83 -27.79 3.81 9.56
C ASP A 83 -29.28 4.09 9.25
N PRO A 84 -30.00 4.92 10.04
CA PRO A 84 -31.40 5.23 9.76
C PRO A 84 -31.59 5.93 8.40
N VAL A 85 -30.58 6.64 7.89
CA VAL A 85 -30.67 7.40 6.65
C VAL A 85 -30.25 6.54 5.45
N ALA A 86 -31.19 6.30 4.53
CA ALA A 86 -30.95 5.46 3.35
C ALA A 86 -29.75 5.89 2.49
N LYS A 87 -29.52 7.20 2.33
CA LYS A 87 -28.37 7.73 1.59
C LYS A 87 -27.04 7.37 2.25
N VAL A 88 -26.97 7.37 3.58
CA VAL A 88 -25.76 6.98 4.33
C VAL A 88 -25.49 5.50 4.12
N ARG A 89 -26.52 4.64 4.25
CA ARG A 89 -26.41 3.19 3.99
C ARG A 89 -25.91 2.90 2.57
N ALA A 90 -26.53 3.53 1.57
CA ALA A 90 -26.15 3.34 0.17
C ALA A 90 -24.69 3.76 -0.08
N LYS A 91 -24.26 4.87 0.51
CA LYS A 91 -22.88 5.33 0.38
C LYS A 91 -21.89 4.42 1.11
N ALA A 92 -22.23 3.93 2.30
CA ALA A 92 -21.40 2.95 3.03
C ALA A 92 -21.21 1.65 2.24
N LEU A 93 -22.28 1.13 1.62
CA LEU A 93 -22.21 -0.04 0.72
C LEU A 93 -21.30 0.21 -0.48
N GLN A 94 -21.40 1.40 -1.10
CA GLN A 94 -20.53 1.77 -2.21
C GLN A 94 -19.06 1.77 -1.78
N VAL A 95 -18.72 2.43 -0.66
CA VAL A 95 -17.34 2.50 -0.15
C VAL A 95 -16.83 1.12 0.23
N LEU A 96 -17.66 0.28 0.86
CA LEU A 96 -17.31 -1.11 1.16
C LEU A 96 -16.97 -1.90 -0.11
N GLY A 97 -17.78 -1.76 -1.18
CA GLY A 97 -17.50 -2.39 -2.47
C GLY A 97 -16.19 -1.93 -3.09
N CYS A 98 -15.90 -0.62 -3.06
CA CYS A 98 -14.63 -0.06 -3.52
C CYS A 98 -13.44 -0.59 -2.72
N ALA A 99 -13.55 -0.62 -1.39
CA ALA A 99 -12.51 -1.08 -0.48
C ALA A 99 -12.17 -2.57 -0.70
N LEU A 100 -13.18 -3.43 -0.79
CA LEU A 100 -12.97 -4.86 -1.06
C LEU A 100 -12.38 -5.10 -2.45
N THR A 101 -12.81 -4.32 -3.45
CA THR A 101 -12.22 -4.39 -4.80
C THR A 101 -10.74 -4.01 -4.78
N ALA A 102 -10.35 -2.98 -4.03
CA ALA A 102 -8.96 -2.58 -3.88
C ALA A 102 -8.10 -3.70 -3.27
N VAL A 103 -8.60 -4.39 -2.23
CA VAL A 103 -7.90 -5.54 -1.61
C VAL A 103 -7.71 -6.68 -2.60
N VAL A 104 -8.74 -7.03 -3.38
CA VAL A 104 -8.65 -8.08 -4.40
C VAL A 104 -7.62 -7.71 -5.48
N LEU A 105 -7.64 -6.47 -5.96
CA LEU A 105 -6.68 -6.00 -6.96
C LEU A 105 -5.24 -6.01 -6.44
N ALA A 106 -5.01 -5.60 -5.20
CA ALA A 106 -3.71 -5.65 -4.55
C ALA A 106 -3.20 -7.10 -4.42
N SER A 107 -4.07 -8.02 -4.01
CA SER A 107 -3.76 -9.45 -3.89
C SER A 107 -3.36 -10.06 -5.24
N LEU A 108 -4.12 -9.79 -6.30
CA LEU A 108 -3.81 -10.26 -7.66
C LEU A 108 -2.51 -9.66 -8.22
N ALA A 109 -2.14 -8.44 -7.81
CA ALA A 109 -0.88 -7.83 -8.20
C ALA A 109 0.32 -8.50 -7.52
N ALA A 110 0.18 -8.89 -6.24
CA ALA A 110 1.21 -9.61 -5.50
C ALA A 110 1.51 -10.99 -6.11
N GLU A 111 0.47 -11.74 -6.51
CA GLU A 111 0.62 -13.05 -7.16
C GLU A 111 1.42 -12.97 -8.47
N LYS A 112 1.14 -11.98 -9.32
CA LYS A 112 1.85 -11.78 -10.59
C LYS A 112 3.33 -11.48 -10.39
N SER A 113 3.67 -10.76 -9.32
CA SER A 113 5.06 -10.45 -8.98
C SER A 113 5.85 -11.71 -8.64
N TYR A 114 5.25 -12.64 -7.88
CA TYR A 114 5.91 -13.88 -7.45
C TYR A 114 6.23 -14.82 -8.63
N VAL A 115 5.29 -14.99 -9.56
CA VAL A 115 5.49 -15.85 -10.75
C VAL A 115 6.60 -15.31 -11.66
N GLY A 116 6.75 -13.98 -11.74
CA GLY A 116 7.85 -13.34 -12.48
C GLY A 116 9.23 -13.62 -11.88
N ALA A 117 9.33 -13.66 -10.55
CA ALA A 117 10.60 -13.91 -9.85
C ALA A 117 11.07 -15.37 -9.97
N GLU A 118 10.16 -16.34 -9.83
CA GLU A 118 10.43 -17.77 -9.99
C GLU A 118 10.96 -18.10 -11.41
N GLY A 119 10.35 -17.52 -12.45
CA GLY A 119 10.79 -17.70 -13.83
C GLY A 119 12.20 -17.16 -14.10
N LEU A 120 12.61 -16.08 -13.42
CA LEU A 120 13.96 -15.51 -13.55
C LEU A 120 15.03 -16.40 -12.88
N MET A 121 14.68 -17.05 -11.77
CA MET A 121 15.57 -17.98 -11.05
C MET A 121 15.73 -19.31 -11.81
N ALA A 122 14.67 -19.83 -12.44
CA ALA A 122 14.75 -21.00 -13.30
C ALA A 122 15.68 -20.78 -14.52
N LYS A 123 15.65 -19.58 -15.11
CA LYS A 123 16.51 -19.22 -16.27
C LYS A 123 17.99 -19.08 -15.92
N ARG A 124 18.33 -18.70 -14.68
CA ARG A 124 19.73 -18.62 -14.21
C ARG A 124 20.34 -19.97 -13.88
N ARG A 125 19.54 -20.95 -13.41
CA ARG A 125 20.02 -22.33 -13.18
C ARG A 125 20.42 -23.04 -14.49
N GLY A 126 19.72 -22.78 -15.59
CA GLY A 126 20.09 -23.36 -16.90
C GLY A 126 21.41 -22.86 -17.49
N ARG A 127 21.89 -21.66 -17.12
CA ARG A 127 23.18 -21.12 -17.59
C ARG A 127 24.39 -21.55 -16.77
N ALA A 128 24.20 -21.90 -15.49
CA ALA A 128 25.29 -22.37 -14.64
C ALA A 128 25.78 -23.78 -15.02
N VAL A 129 24.92 -24.61 -15.62
CA VAL A 129 25.29 -25.97 -16.04
C VAL A 129 26.12 -25.97 -17.33
N HIS A 130 26.03 -24.92 -18.16
CA HIS A 130 26.77 -24.88 -19.43
C HIS A 130 28.20 -24.31 -19.30
N MET A 131 28.60 -23.83 -18.11
CA MET A 131 29.94 -23.31 -17.83
C MET A 131 30.87 -24.31 -17.12
N GLY A 132 30.38 -25.50 -16.77
CA GLY A 132 31.15 -26.53 -16.04
C GLY A 132 31.81 -27.60 -16.91
N GLN A 133 31.82 -27.45 -18.25
CA GLN A 133 32.34 -28.46 -19.18
C GLN A 133 33.62 -27.98 -19.89
N LEU A 134 34.52 -27.36 -19.13
CA LEU A 134 35.89 -27.08 -19.54
C LEU A 134 36.82 -27.58 -18.42
N ASP A 135 37.84 -28.34 -18.85
CA ASP A 135 38.98 -28.87 -18.07
C ASP A 135 38.75 -30.06 -17.14
N VAL A 136 38.77 -31.26 -17.73
CA VAL A 136 39.60 -32.36 -17.20
C VAL A 136 40.23 -33.12 -18.37
N MET A 137 41.21 -32.51 -19.04
CA MET A 137 42.11 -33.25 -19.94
C MET A 137 43.30 -33.74 -19.10
N VAL A 138 43.18 -34.96 -18.56
CA VAL A 138 44.27 -35.65 -17.86
C VAL A 138 45.28 -36.16 -18.90
N PRO A 139 46.55 -35.75 -18.86
CA PRO A 139 47.58 -36.37 -19.68
C PRO A 139 47.99 -37.72 -19.07
N THR A 140 47.70 -38.80 -19.78
CA THR A 140 48.16 -40.16 -19.49
C THR A 140 49.69 -40.21 -19.65
N VAL A 141 50.41 -40.25 -18.54
CA VAL A 141 51.85 -40.54 -18.52
C VAL A 141 52.01 -42.06 -18.62
N PHE A 142 52.31 -42.55 -19.81
CA PHE A 142 52.84 -43.91 -20.00
C PHE A 142 54.30 -43.93 -19.54
N SER A 143 54.62 -44.79 -18.57
CA SER A 143 55.98 -45.20 -18.27
C SER A 143 56.12 -46.70 -18.51
N SER A 144 57.06 -47.00 -19.43
CA SER A 144 57.92 -48.17 -19.55
C SER A 144 57.31 -49.56 -19.78
#